data_AF-A0A2A5EL96-F1
#
_entry.id   AF-A0A2A5EL96-F1
#
_cell.length_a   1.000
_cell.length_b   1.000
_cell.length_c   1.000
_cell.angle_alpha   90.00
_cell.angle_beta   90.00
_cell.angle_gamma   90.00
#
_symmetry.space_group_name_H-M   'P 1'
#
loop_
_entity.id
_entity.type
_entity.pdbx_description
1 polymer ?
#
loop_
_entity_poly.entity_id
_entity_poly.type
_entity_poly.pdbx_seq_one_letter_code
_entity_poly.pdbx_strand_id
1 'polypeptide(L)'
;MLSEAAKRINSMLPFFLQNGLWMLRDSFGKFKFGITIAVLFGFAGASLQVGALIVLYRASSLLDGAGEIVVIEPLSLTFERATFFYLSGAAILTMVGLSAALIYFFRLRSVVYWRRYQLALNKQILDATLQAVSEARVDGSRLKWQSDYKAVMLGSVRRLSIVFRKLILSVEAAVKFFLFLGFSLYVSPTLTLLLFLGASVVTLISTLKFGRNSSKQMRALQARNSDASKQWQELARAAFSGTSVATDEIDREGSPVNVYLTTFQARFIDVENSHLTARVTTVVLLLLTLITFGGAALNGELPWPDLVAALIAIVMTMTSLAVLAGTLAVFGRFYPEIDRYRGLLKSLTDARNHEHYEQMNASVGISSGDFEDDEY
;
A
#
# COMPACT_ATOMS: atom_id res chain seq x y z
N MET A 1 4.31 -29.11 5.33
CA MET A 1 4.04 -27.68 5.59
C MET A 1 4.23 -26.76 4.38
N LEU A 2 5.36 -26.78 3.65
CA LEU A 2 5.55 -25.92 2.46
C LEU A 2 4.59 -26.23 1.29
N SER A 3 4.27 -27.52 1.06
CA SER A 3 3.32 -27.97 0.02
C SER A 3 1.87 -27.48 0.25
N GLU A 4 1.36 -27.54 1.48
CA GLU A 4 0.03 -27.01 1.82
C GLU A 4 -0.04 -25.47 1.76
N ALA A 5 1.04 -24.80 2.15
CA ALA A 5 1.14 -23.34 2.02
C ALA A 5 1.10 -22.93 0.54
N ALA A 6 1.83 -23.63 -0.33
CA ALA A 6 1.82 -23.40 -1.77
C ALA A 6 0.44 -23.64 -2.39
N LYS A 7 -0.25 -24.73 -2.05
CA LYS A 7 -1.62 -25.01 -2.53
C LYS A 7 -2.62 -23.91 -2.15
N ARG A 8 -2.58 -23.40 -0.92
CA ARG A 8 -3.50 -22.33 -0.47
C ARG A 8 -3.18 -20.95 -1.06
N ILE A 9 -1.90 -20.65 -1.31
CA ILE A 9 -1.52 -19.43 -2.04
C ILE A 9 -2.08 -19.51 -3.46
N ASN A 10 -1.93 -20.67 -4.11
CA ASN A 10 -2.41 -20.86 -5.48
C ASN A 10 -3.95 -20.77 -5.59
N SER A 11 -4.70 -21.15 -4.56
CA SER A 11 -6.16 -21.00 -4.55
C SER A 11 -6.65 -19.58 -4.25
N MET A 12 -5.88 -18.78 -3.51
CA MET A 12 -6.26 -17.40 -3.17
C MET A 12 -5.83 -16.39 -4.23
N LEU A 13 -4.74 -16.67 -4.96
CA LEU A 13 -4.17 -15.77 -5.96
C LEU A 13 -5.17 -15.32 -7.05
N PRO A 14 -5.98 -16.22 -7.67
CA PRO A 14 -6.95 -15.82 -8.69
C PRO A 14 -8.00 -14.86 -8.14
N PHE A 15 -8.44 -15.08 -6.90
CA PHE A 15 -9.43 -14.24 -6.23
C PHE A 15 -8.87 -12.87 -5.86
N PHE A 16 -7.60 -12.81 -5.41
CA PHE A 16 -6.89 -11.55 -5.19
C PHE A 16 -6.72 -10.74 -6.48
N LEU A 17 -6.31 -11.41 -7.55
CA LEU A 17 -6.15 -10.79 -8.87
C LEU A 17 -7.49 -10.27 -9.40
N GLN A 18 -8.57 -11.05 -9.28
CA GLN A 18 -9.89 -10.62 -9.76
C GLN A 18 -10.40 -9.37 -9.04
N ASN A 19 -10.30 -9.30 -7.70
CA ASN A 19 -10.74 -8.13 -6.95
C ASN A 19 -9.84 -6.91 -7.17
N GLY A 20 -8.52 -7.12 -7.27
CA GLY A 20 -7.58 -6.07 -7.64
C GLY A 20 -7.84 -5.52 -9.04
N LEU A 21 -8.07 -6.40 -10.02
CA LEU A 21 -8.40 -6.04 -11.40
C LEU A 21 -9.74 -5.32 -11.50
N TRP A 22 -10.76 -5.76 -10.75
CA TRP A 22 -12.04 -5.06 -10.68
C TRP A 22 -11.86 -3.63 -10.19
N MET A 23 -11.12 -3.44 -9.10
CA MET A 23 -10.88 -2.14 -8.49
C MET A 23 -10.04 -1.22 -9.40
N LEU A 24 -9.03 -1.78 -10.08
CA LEU A 24 -8.28 -1.06 -11.11
C LEU A 24 -9.19 -0.66 -12.26
N ARG A 25 -10.00 -1.58 -12.81
CA ARG A 25 -10.93 -1.29 -13.91
C ARG A 25 -11.95 -0.22 -13.52
N ASP A 26 -12.53 -0.31 -12.33
CA ASP A 26 -13.52 0.64 -11.82
C ASP A 26 -12.91 2.05 -11.64
N SER A 27 -11.74 2.12 -11.02
CA SER A 27 -11.06 3.40 -10.78
C SER A 27 -10.47 4.04 -12.05
N PHE A 28 -9.83 3.26 -12.93
CA PHE A 28 -9.37 3.74 -14.24
C PHE A 28 -10.53 4.17 -15.13
N GLY A 29 -11.65 3.44 -15.13
CA GLY A 29 -12.86 3.84 -15.85
C GLY A 29 -13.34 5.23 -15.44
N LYS A 30 -13.34 5.53 -14.13
CA LYS A 30 -13.81 6.80 -13.57
C LYS A 30 -12.80 7.95 -13.70
N PHE A 31 -11.49 7.67 -13.63
CA PHE A 31 -10.46 8.71 -13.51
C PHE A 31 -9.27 8.56 -14.47
N LYS A 32 -9.44 7.93 -15.63
CA LYS A 32 -8.35 7.61 -16.59
C LYS A 32 -7.32 8.72 -16.76
N PHE A 33 -7.73 9.91 -17.20
CA PHE A 33 -6.82 11.03 -17.47
C PHE A 33 -6.08 11.50 -16.21
N GLY A 34 -6.80 11.54 -15.09
CA GLY A 34 -6.24 11.99 -13.83
C GLY A 34 -5.19 11.04 -13.27
N ILE A 35 -5.49 9.74 -13.29
CA ILE A 35 -4.55 8.70 -12.90
C ILE A 35 -3.36 8.68 -13.86
N THR A 36 -3.57 8.77 -15.17
CA THR A 36 -2.49 8.83 -16.16
C THR A 36 -1.54 10.00 -15.90
N ILE A 37 -2.07 11.22 -15.69
CA ILE A 37 -1.23 12.39 -15.38
C ILE A 37 -0.45 12.19 -14.07
N ALA A 38 -1.08 11.64 -13.03
CA ALA A 38 -0.40 11.33 -11.79
C ALA A 38 0.75 10.31 -12.02
N VAL A 39 0.48 9.24 -12.75
CA VAL A 39 1.49 8.23 -13.10
C VAL A 39 2.63 8.84 -13.91
N LEU A 40 2.35 9.75 -14.85
CA LEU A 40 3.38 10.46 -15.61
C LEU A 40 4.26 11.33 -14.69
N PHE A 41 3.69 12.04 -13.71
CA PHE A 41 4.49 12.78 -12.72
C PHE A 41 5.34 11.86 -11.84
N GLY A 42 4.78 10.73 -11.39
CA GLY A 42 5.53 9.73 -10.62
C GLY A 42 6.69 9.14 -11.44
N PHE A 43 6.44 8.84 -12.72
CA PHE A 43 7.45 8.32 -13.63
C PHE A 43 8.54 9.35 -13.93
N ALA A 44 8.17 10.56 -14.36
CA ALA A 44 9.12 11.63 -14.65
C ALA A 44 9.95 12.00 -13.40
N GLY A 45 9.32 12.06 -12.24
CA GLY A 45 9.99 12.29 -10.97
C GLY A 45 11.02 11.19 -10.66
N ALA A 46 10.65 9.92 -10.79
CA ALA A 46 11.56 8.79 -10.57
C ALA A 46 12.72 8.76 -11.58
N SER A 47 12.43 9.00 -12.86
CA SER A 47 13.44 9.06 -13.92
C SER A 47 14.47 10.16 -13.68
N LEU A 48 14.06 11.33 -13.14
CA LEU A 48 15.00 12.39 -12.76
C LEU A 48 15.90 11.98 -11.58
N GLN A 49 15.42 11.17 -10.63
CA GLN A 49 16.27 10.67 -9.53
C GLN A 49 17.35 9.73 -10.06
N VAL A 50 16.97 8.83 -10.97
CA VAL A 50 17.93 7.92 -11.60
C VAL A 50 18.87 8.69 -12.53
N GLY A 51 18.36 9.68 -13.28
CA GLY A 51 19.17 10.60 -14.08
C GLY A 51 20.21 11.34 -13.22
N ALA A 52 19.81 11.88 -12.07
CA ALA A 52 20.73 12.51 -11.12
C ALA A 52 21.80 11.53 -10.61
N LEU A 53 21.42 10.27 -10.35
CA LEU A 53 22.37 9.23 -9.94
C LEU A 53 23.34 8.87 -11.08
N ILE A 54 22.87 8.81 -12.32
CA ILE A 54 23.72 8.60 -13.51
C ILE A 54 24.70 9.77 -13.67
N VAL A 55 24.23 11.01 -13.52
CA VAL A 55 25.10 12.20 -13.56
C VAL A 55 26.14 12.14 -12.44
N LEU A 56 25.73 11.82 -11.21
CA LEU A 56 26.65 11.65 -10.09
C LEU A 56 27.71 10.58 -10.38
N TYR A 57 27.26 9.41 -10.87
CA TYR A 57 28.12 8.30 -11.23
C TYR A 57 29.15 8.68 -12.30
N ARG A 58 28.68 9.25 -13.42
CA ARG A 58 29.56 9.67 -14.52
C ARG A 58 30.48 10.81 -14.12
N ALA A 59 29.96 11.83 -13.43
CA ALA A 59 30.76 12.96 -12.99
C ALA A 59 31.87 12.53 -12.03
N SER A 60 31.55 11.68 -11.04
CA SER A 60 32.57 11.16 -10.11
C SER A 60 33.60 10.28 -10.81
N SER A 61 33.20 9.42 -11.76
CA SER A 61 34.16 8.62 -12.55
C SER A 61 35.13 9.46 -13.39
N LEU A 62 34.65 10.55 -14.00
CA LEU A 62 35.48 11.46 -14.79
C LEU A 62 36.38 12.33 -13.92
N LEU A 63 35.91 12.69 -12.72
CA LEU A 63 36.68 13.45 -11.75
C LEU A 63 37.76 12.61 -11.06
N ASP A 64 37.64 11.29 -11.04
CA ASP A 64 38.66 10.38 -10.46
C ASP A 64 39.90 10.26 -11.37
N GLY A 65 39.81 10.70 -12.64
CA GLY A 65 40.92 10.73 -13.58
C GLY A 65 41.99 11.77 -13.25
N ALA A 66 43.26 11.45 -13.57
CA ALA A 66 44.38 12.38 -13.43
C ALA A 66 44.36 13.43 -14.55
N GLY A 67 43.82 14.62 -14.28
CA GLY A 67 43.86 15.76 -15.20
C GLY A 67 43.07 16.98 -14.69
N GLU A 68 43.48 18.18 -15.11
CA GLU A 68 42.74 19.43 -14.86
C GLU A 68 41.57 19.63 -15.84
N ILE A 69 41.56 18.87 -16.94
CA ILE A 69 40.56 18.96 -18.00
C ILE A 69 39.77 17.65 -18.05
N VAL A 70 38.45 17.77 -18.04
CA VAL A 70 37.51 16.67 -18.22
C VAL A 70 37.01 16.70 -19.66
N VAL A 71 37.15 15.57 -20.36
CA VAL A 71 36.66 15.38 -21.74
C VAL A 71 35.42 14.48 -21.69
N ILE A 72 34.32 14.93 -22.31
CA ILE A 72 33.09 14.13 -22.47
C ILE A 72 33.01 13.60 -23.90
N GLU A 73 33.36 12.33 -24.09
CA GLU A 73 33.12 11.61 -25.35
C GLU A 73 31.70 11.02 -25.38
N PRO A 74 30.98 11.03 -26.52
CA PRO A 74 31.40 11.35 -27.90
C PRO A 74 31.20 12.81 -28.32
N LEU A 75 30.80 13.71 -27.41
CA LEU A 75 30.47 15.10 -27.75
C LEU A 75 31.69 16.01 -27.92
N SER A 76 32.89 15.51 -27.63
CA SER A 76 34.16 16.26 -27.68
C SER A 76 34.13 17.57 -26.88
N LEU A 77 33.36 17.60 -25.79
CA LEU A 77 33.28 18.76 -24.90
C LEU A 77 34.39 18.68 -23.86
N THR A 78 35.16 19.76 -23.74
CA THR A 78 36.24 19.90 -22.75
C THR A 78 35.88 20.94 -21.71
N PHE A 79 35.99 20.58 -20.44
CA PHE A 79 35.73 21.49 -19.33
C PHE A 79 36.91 21.48 -18.36
N GLU A 80 37.20 22.63 -17.75
CA GLU A 80 38.01 22.66 -16.54
C GLU A 80 37.31 21.86 -15.44
N ARG A 81 38.08 21.10 -14.66
CA ARG A 81 37.59 20.19 -13.62
C ARG A 81 36.64 20.87 -12.63
N ALA A 82 36.99 22.07 -12.17
CA ALA A 82 36.15 22.86 -11.26
C ALA A 82 34.82 23.25 -11.90
N THR A 83 34.85 23.72 -13.15
CA THR A 83 33.65 24.09 -13.92
C THR A 83 32.75 22.87 -14.14
N PHE A 84 33.32 21.72 -14.52
CA PHE A 84 32.57 20.48 -14.67
C PHE A 84 31.93 20.01 -13.35
N PHE A 85 32.65 20.14 -12.22
CA PHE A 85 32.12 19.82 -10.90
C PHE A 85 30.90 20.71 -10.56
N TYR A 86 31.01 22.03 -10.73
CA TYR A 86 29.90 22.94 -10.45
C TYR A 86 28.70 22.72 -11.38
N LEU A 87 28.94 22.48 -12.68
CA LEU A 87 27.88 22.16 -13.64
C LEU A 87 27.16 20.85 -13.30
N SER A 88 27.93 19.81 -12.95
CA SER A 88 27.37 18.51 -12.54
C SER A 88 26.57 18.64 -11.24
N GLY A 89 27.10 19.39 -10.26
CA GLY A 89 26.40 19.70 -9.02
C GLY A 89 25.09 20.45 -9.26
N ALA A 90 25.11 21.49 -10.10
CA ALA A 90 23.91 22.23 -10.49
C ALA A 90 22.89 21.33 -11.20
N ALA A 91 23.33 20.49 -12.14
CA ALA A 91 22.46 19.55 -12.83
C ALA A 91 21.80 18.54 -11.87
N ILE A 92 22.56 17.97 -10.93
CA ILE A 92 22.04 17.07 -9.89
C ILE A 92 21.00 17.79 -9.03
N LEU A 93 21.31 19.00 -8.54
CA LEU A 93 20.39 19.78 -7.71
C LEU A 93 19.10 20.12 -8.46
N THR A 94 19.19 20.52 -9.73
CA THR A 94 18.01 20.79 -10.56
C THR A 94 17.18 19.53 -10.81
N MET A 95 17.82 18.39 -11.14
CA MET A 95 17.11 17.13 -11.36
C MET A 95 16.41 16.64 -10.09
N VAL A 96 17.09 16.69 -8.93
CA VAL A 96 16.52 16.30 -7.64
C VAL A 96 15.41 17.26 -7.21
N GLY A 97 15.60 18.58 -7.41
CA GLY A 97 14.59 19.59 -7.10
C GLY A 97 13.32 19.43 -7.95
N LEU A 98 13.48 19.26 -9.26
CA LEU A 98 12.37 19.02 -10.17
C LEU A 98 11.69 17.67 -9.88
N SER A 99 12.47 16.64 -9.56
CA SER A 99 11.95 15.35 -9.10
C SER A 99 11.07 15.50 -7.86
N ALA A 100 11.54 16.23 -6.84
CA ALA A 100 10.80 16.48 -5.61
C ALA A 100 9.48 17.21 -5.88
N ALA A 101 9.49 18.22 -6.77
CA ALA A 101 8.28 18.93 -7.19
C ALA A 101 7.27 17.99 -7.88
N LEU A 102 7.72 17.16 -8.83
CA LEU A 102 6.86 16.21 -9.53
C LEU A 102 6.27 15.15 -8.59
N ILE A 103 7.08 14.62 -7.68
CA ILE A 103 6.62 13.66 -6.65
C ILE A 103 5.62 14.33 -5.70
N TYR A 104 5.84 15.60 -5.34
CA TYR A 104 4.90 16.38 -4.54
C TYR A 104 3.55 16.51 -5.25
N PHE A 105 3.54 16.90 -6.53
CA PHE A 105 2.31 16.99 -7.32
C PHE A 105 1.62 15.64 -7.48
N PHE A 106 2.37 14.56 -7.69
CA PHE A 106 1.85 13.19 -7.70
C PHE A 106 1.14 12.86 -6.39
N ARG A 107 1.77 13.13 -5.24
CA ARG A 107 1.19 12.86 -3.91
C ARG A 107 -0.05 13.70 -3.66
N LEU A 108 -0.04 14.98 -4.00
CA LEU A 108 -1.20 15.85 -3.88
C LEU A 108 -2.38 15.32 -4.71
N ARG A 109 -2.13 14.94 -5.97
CA ARG A 109 -3.13 14.34 -6.85
C ARG A 109 -3.66 13.02 -6.30
N SER A 110 -2.82 12.18 -5.70
CA SER A 110 -3.26 10.93 -5.06
C SER A 110 -4.32 11.16 -3.96
N VAL A 111 -4.20 12.25 -3.19
CA VAL A 111 -5.16 12.63 -2.15
C VAL A 111 -6.48 13.09 -2.77
N VAL A 112 -6.41 13.88 -3.85
CA VAL A 112 -7.60 14.33 -4.57
C VAL A 112 -8.35 13.14 -5.17
N TYR A 113 -7.67 12.20 -5.82
CA TYR A 113 -8.30 11.02 -6.40
C TYR A 113 -8.82 10.06 -5.34
N TRP A 114 -8.13 9.93 -4.20
CA TRP A 114 -8.64 9.19 -3.05
C TRP A 114 -10.02 9.69 -2.60
N ARG A 115 -10.15 11.01 -2.38
CA ARG A 115 -11.42 11.64 -1.99
C ARG A 115 -12.48 11.47 -3.08
N ARG A 116 -12.14 11.72 -4.34
CA ARG A 116 -13.07 11.56 -5.47
C ARG A 116 -13.56 10.12 -5.63
N TYR A 117 -12.69 9.15 -5.43
CA TYR A 117 -13.05 7.73 -5.48
C TYR A 117 -13.98 7.34 -4.34
N GLN A 118 -13.71 7.82 -3.12
CA GLN A 118 -14.62 7.62 -1.99
C GLN A 118 -16.02 8.19 -2.26
N LEU A 119 -16.09 9.42 -2.79
CA LEU A 119 -17.37 10.04 -3.17
C LEU A 119 -18.07 9.26 -4.28
N ALA A 120 -17.34 8.78 -5.29
CA ALA A 120 -17.92 7.99 -6.37
C ALA A 120 -18.50 6.65 -5.88
N LEU A 121 -17.81 5.95 -4.98
CA LEU A 121 -18.30 4.71 -4.38
C LEU A 121 -19.54 4.93 -3.51
N ASN A 122 -19.55 5.98 -2.70
CA ASN A 122 -20.73 6.37 -1.91
C ASN A 122 -21.92 6.74 -2.79
N LYS A 123 -21.68 7.53 -3.84
CA LYS A 123 -22.72 7.91 -4.80
C LYS A 123 -23.31 6.68 -5.48
N GLN A 124 -22.49 5.70 -5.88
CA GLN A 124 -22.98 4.47 -6.51
C GLN A 124 -23.90 3.66 -5.60
N ILE A 125 -23.56 3.51 -4.31
CA ILE A 125 -24.47 2.83 -3.37
C ILE A 125 -25.74 3.64 -3.21
N LEU A 126 -25.63 4.95 -3.01
CA LEU A 126 -26.80 5.80 -2.80
C LEU A 126 -27.75 5.78 -4.00
N ASP A 127 -27.21 5.89 -5.23
CA ASP A 127 -27.98 5.84 -6.47
C ASP A 127 -28.67 4.46 -6.62
N ALA A 128 -27.96 3.37 -6.33
CA ALA A 128 -28.52 2.02 -6.36
C ALA A 128 -29.63 1.82 -5.31
N THR A 129 -29.44 2.36 -4.10
CA THR A 129 -30.45 2.35 -3.03
C THR A 129 -31.68 3.16 -3.43
N LEU A 130 -31.49 4.38 -3.93
CA LEU A 130 -32.59 5.24 -4.38
C LEU A 130 -33.40 4.56 -5.49
N GLN A 131 -32.73 3.93 -6.45
CA GLN A 131 -33.38 3.19 -7.52
C GLN A 131 -34.18 1.99 -6.95
N ALA A 132 -33.55 1.15 -6.13
CA ALA A 132 -34.19 -0.03 -5.55
C ALA A 132 -35.42 0.31 -4.69
N VAL A 133 -35.36 1.41 -3.93
CA VAL A 133 -36.50 1.92 -3.15
C VAL A 133 -37.58 2.50 -4.06
N SER A 134 -37.21 3.29 -5.08
CA SER A 134 -38.20 3.88 -6.01
C SER A 134 -38.97 2.84 -6.82
N GLU A 135 -38.33 1.71 -7.10
CA GLU A 135 -38.92 0.57 -7.81
C GLU A 135 -39.62 -0.42 -6.86
N ALA A 136 -39.79 -0.06 -5.58
CA ALA A 136 -40.39 -0.88 -4.52
C ALA A 136 -39.77 -2.28 -4.35
N ARG A 137 -38.51 -2.47 -4.78
CA ARG A 137 -37.77 -3.74 -4.67
C ARG A 137 -37.22 -3.93 -3.26
N VAL A 138 -37.01 -2.84 -2.53
CA VAL A 138 -36.50 -2.84 -1.16
C VAL A 138 -37.21 -1.77 -0.33
N ASP A 139 -37.59 -2.13 0.89
CA ASP A 139 -38.15 -1.18 1.85
C ASP A 139 -37.06 -0.28 2.44
N GLY A 140 -37.10 1.00 2.09
CA GLY A 140 -36.15 2.00 2.55
C GLY A 140 -36.19 2.26 4.06
N SER A 141 -37.33 2.02 4.72
CA SER A 141 -37.49 2.21 6.16
C SER A 141 -36.67 1.18 6.96
N ARG A 142 -36.63 -0.07 6.50
CA ARG A 142 -35.82 -1.16 7.05
C ARG A 142 -34.34 -1.04 6.72
N LEU A 143 -34.02 -0.50 5.54
CA LEU A 143 -32.63 -0.40 5.07
C LEU A 143 -31.76 0.53 5.93
N LYS A 144 -32.35 1.59 6.49
CA LYS A 144 -31.66 2.54 7.37
C LYS A 144 -31.13 1.89 8.65
N TRP A 145 -31.78 0.82 9.10
CA TRP A 145 -31.46 0.10 10.34
C TRP A 145 -30.63 -1.16 10.12
N GLN A 146 -30.47 -1.61 8.87
CA GLN A 146 -29.58 -2.71 8.55
C GLN A 146 -28.12 -2.35 8.87
N SER A 147 -27.54 -3.08 9.83
CA SER A 147 -26.16 -2.95 10.29
C SER A 147 -25.15 -3.02 9.15
N ASP A 148 -25.41 -3.86 8.14
CA ASP A 148 -24.54 -4.04 6.99
C ASP A 148 -24.56 -2.87 6.01
N TYR A 149 -25.72 -2.27 5.76
CA TYR A 149 -25.80 -1.06 4.92
C TYR A 149 -24.98 0.07 5.53
N LYS A 150 -25.11 0.29 6.84
CA LYS A 150 -24.33 1.28 7.60
C LYS A 150 -22.83 0.93 7.62
N ALA A 151 -22.49 -0.35 7.81
CA ALA A 151 -21.10 -0.82 7.84
C ALA A 151 -20.41 -0.63 6.48
N VAL A 152 -21.11 -0.86 5.36
CA VAL A 152 -20.54 -0.66 4.02
C VAL A 152 -20.38 0.83 3.72
N MET A 153 -21.41 1.65 3.96
CA MET A 153 -21.39 3.10 3.67
C MET A 153 -20.34 3.86 4.49
N LEU A 154 -20.20 3.55 5.78
CA LEU A 154 -19.28 4.28 6.67
C LEU A 154 -17.90 3.62 6.76
N GLY A 155 -17.83 2.30 6.63
CA GLY A 155 -16.61 1.50 6.85
C GLY A 155 -15.95 1.05 5.55
N SER A 156 -16.64 0.21 4.78
CA SER A 156 -16.05 -0.45 3.60
C SER A 156 -15.64 0.54 2.53
N VAL A 157 -16.47 1.53 2.20
CA VAL A 157 -16.12 2.56 1.19
C VAL A 157 -14.86 3.33 1.56
N ARG A 158 -14.72 3.74 2.84
CA ARG A 158 -13.51 4.41 3.35
C ARG A 158 -12.27 3.51 3.25
N ARG A 159 -12.42 2.22 3.57
CA ARG A 159 -11.32 1.26 3.48
C ARG A 159 -10.90 1.01 2.03
N LEU A 160 -11.85 0.82 1.11
CA LEU A 160 -11.60 0.70 -0.32
C LEU A 160 -10.87 1.92 -0.87
N SER A 161 -11.28 3.12 -0.48
CA SER A 161 -10.64 4.34 -0.94
C SER A 161 -9.19 4.45 -0.45
N ILE A 162 -8.90 4.03 0.78
CA ILE A 162 -7.52 3.95 1.29
C ILE A 162 -6.68 2.96 0.47
N VAL A 163 -7.23 1.79 0.15
CA VAL A 163 -6.55 0.79 -0.71
C VAL A 163 -6.26 1.39 -2.08
N PHE A 164 -7.20 2.14 -2.64
CA PHE A 164 -7.02 2.82 -3.94
C PHE A 164 -5.88 3.84 -3.90
N ARG A 165 -5.82 4.64 -2.83
CA ARG A 165 -4.70 5.57 -2.63
C ARG A 165 -3.37 4.83 -2.55
N LYS A 166 -3.32 3.69 -1.83
CA LYS A 166 -2.10 2.87 -1.73
C LYS A 166 -1.71 2.26 -3.07
N LEU A 167 -2.66 1.83 -3.90
CA LEU A 167 -2.37 1.43 -5.30
C LEU A 167 -1.70 2.54 -6.08
N ILE A 168 -2.29 3.74 -6.06
CA ILE A 168 -1.71 4.87 -6.81
C ILE A 168 -0.27 5.09 -6.35
N LEU A 169 -0.04 5.21 -5.04
CA LEU A 169 1.30 5.40 -4.48
C LEU A 169 2.28 4.24 -4.80
N SER A 170 1.78 3.02 -4.96
CA SER A 170 2.61 1.88 -5.33
C SER A 170 3.15 1.96 -6.75
N VAL A 171 2.51 2.73 -7.65
CA VAL A 171 3.04 2.95 -9.00
C VAL A 171 4.36 3.70 -8.96
N GLU A 172 4.47 4.77 -8.18
CA GLU A 172 5.74 5.50 -7.99
C GLU A 172 6.83 4.56 -7.46
N ALA A 173 6.49 3.76 -6.44
CA ALA A 173 7.43 2.80 -5.86
C ALA A 173 7.83 1.70 -6.86
N ALA A 174 6.90 1.20 -7.68
CA ALA A 174 7.19 0.20 -8.71
C ALA A 174 8.15 0.76 -9.76
N VAL A 175 7.86 1.96 -10.27
CA VAL A 175 8.73 2.61 -11.26
C VAL A 175 10.13 2.84 -10.68
N LYS A 176 10.24 3.39 -9.46
CA LYS A 176 11.53 3.55 -8.80
C LYS A 176 12.26 2.23 -8.66
N PHE A 177 11.60 1.20 -8.14
CA PHE A 177 12.20 -0.13 -7.99
C PHE A 177 12.78 -0.63 -9.31
N PHE A 178 12.03 -0.60 -10.41
CA PHE A 178 12.51 -1.08 -11.70
C PHE A 178 13.62 -0.20 -12.31
N LEU A 179 13.53 1.13 -12.18
CA LEU A 179 14.57 2.02 -12.71
C LEU A 179 15.88 1.89 -11.92
N PHE A 180 15.84 1.83 -10.59
CA PHE A 180 17.04 1.63 -9.77
C PHE A 180 17.60 0.21 -9.90
N LEU A 181 16.76 -0.80 -10.10
CA LEU A 181 17.21 -2.16 -10.43
C LEU A 181 17.90 -2.21 -11.80
N GLY A 182 17.34 -1.54 -12.81
CA GLY A 182 17.96 -1.41 -14.12
C GLY A 182 19.28 -0.65 -14.09
N PHE A 183 19.35 0.44 -13.32
CA PHE A 183 20.59 1.17 -13.05
C PHE A 183 21.63 0.28 -12.34
N SER A 184 21.21 -0.52 -11.37
CA SER A 184 22.11 -1.45 -10.67
C SER A 184 22.69 -2.49 -11.62
N LEU A 185 21.90 -2.99 -12.57
CA LEU A 185 22.36 -3.93 -13.60
C LEU A 185 23.39 -3.28 -14.54
N TYR A 186 23.20 -2.01 -14.84
CA TYR A 186 24.14 -1.22 -15.62
C TYR A 186 25.48 -1.00 -14.89
N VAL A 187 25.47 -0.79 -13.57
CA VAL A 187 26.70 -0.62 -12.76
C VAL A 187 27.39 -1.95 -12.51
N SER A 188 26.68 -2.96 -12.00
CA SER A 188 27.25 -4.28 -11.70
C SER A 188 26.18 -5.38 -11.63
N PRO A 189 26.33 -6.48 -12.39
CA PRO A 189 25.43 -7.64 -12.29
C PRO A 189 25.40 -8.25 -10.87
N THR A 190 26.52 -8.23 -10.16
CA THR A 190 26.63 -8.74 -8.78
C THR A 190 25.75 -7.94 -7.81
N LEU A 191 25.74 -6.62 -7.95
CA LEU A 191 24.86 -5.73 -7.18
C LEU A 191 23.39 -6.07 -7.40
N THR A 192 23.01 -6.28 -8.66
CA THR A 192 21.64 -6.68 -9.03
C THR A 192 21.25 -8.00 -8.40
N LEU A 193 22.16 -8.97 -8.32
CA LEU A 193 21.89 -10.27 -7.69
C LEU A 193 21.67 -10.11 -6.17
N LEU A 194 22.48 -9.28 -5.49
CA LEU A 194 22.25 -8.94 -4.07
C LEU A 194 20.90 -8.27 -3.86
N LEU A 195 20.52 -7.34 -4.74
CA LEU A 195 19.20 -6.70 -4.71
C LEU A 195 18.06 -7.69 -4.92
N PHE A 196 18.20 -8.64 -5.85
CA PHE A 196 17.21 -9.70 -6.07
C PHE A 196 17.07 -10.63 -4.86
N LEU A 197 18.18 -11.01 -4.22
CA LEU A 197 18.16 -11.80 -2.98
C LEU A 197 17.44 -11.06 -1.87
N GLY A 198 17.81 -9.80 -1.64
CA GLY A 198 17.14 -8.91 -0.70
C GLY A 198 15.65 -8.77 -0.98
N ALA A 199 15.31 -8.56 -2.26
CA ALA A 199 13.94 -8.39 -2.69
C ALA A 199 13.12 -9.67 -2.50
N SER A 200 13.72 -10.83 -2.72
CA SER A 200 13.09 -12.12 -2.50
C SER A 200 12.80 -12.34 -1.02
N VAL A 201 13.74 -12.02 -0.11
CA VAL A 201 13.55 -12.13 1.34
C VAL A 201 12.43 -11.22 1.83
N VAL A 202 12.47 -9.93 1.48
CA VAL A 202 11.42 -8.96 1.87
C VAL A 202 10.06 -9.42 1.33
N THR A 203 10.00 -9.83 0.07
CA THR A 203 8.75 -10.28 -0.57
C THR A 203 8.21 -11.55 0.09
N LEU A 204 9.07 -12.53 0.36
CA LEU A 204 8.72 -13.81 0.98
C LEU A 204 8.17 -13.59 2.40
N ILE A 205 8.84 -12.80 3.22
CA ILE A 205 8.37 -12.51 4.58
C ILE A 205 7.07 -11.70 4.53
N SER A 206 6.96 -10.73 3.63
CA SER A 206 5.73 -9.93 3.44
C SER A 206 4.52 -10.76 3.04
N THR A 207 4.70 -11.68 2.11
CA THR A 207 3.62 -12.54 1.62
C THR A 207 3.28 -13.66 2.61
N LEU A 208 4.28 -14.36 3.15
CA LEU A 208 4.06 -15.54 4.00
C LEU A 208 3.67 -15.18 5.44
N LYS A 209 4.31 -14.18 6.06
CA LYS A 209 4.08 -13.86 7.48
C LYS A 209 2.96 -12.84 7.62
N PHE A 210 3.10 -11.71 6.93
CA PHE A 210 2.22 -10.56 7.15
C PHE A 210 0.90 -10.65 6.39
N GLY A 211 0.90 -11.14 5.15
CA GLY A 211 -0.33 -11.39 4.40
C GLY A 211 -1.26 -12.40 5.11
N ARG A 212 -0.70 -13.49 5.63
CA ARG A 212 -1.47 -14.58 6.26
C ARG A 212 -2.01 -14.21 7.64
N ASN A 213 -1.16 -13.69 8.52
CA ASN A 213 -1.57 -13.31 9.87
C ASN A 213 -2.56 -12.15 9.84
N SER A 214 -2.34 -11.20 8.94
CA SER A 214 -3.17 -10.01 8.92
C SER A 214 -4.58 -10.27 8.39
N SER A 215 -4.78 -11.18 7.45
CA SER A 215 -6.14 -11.57 7.04
C SER A 215 -6.90 -12.29 8.15
N LYS A 216 -6.24 -13.22 8.86
CA LYS A 216 -6.84 -13.91 10.01
C LYS A 216 -7.18 -12.95 11.15
N GLN A 217 -6.24 -12.08 11.51
CA GLN A 217 -6.45 -11.05 12.54
C GLN A 217 -7.52 -10.06 12.14
N MET A 218 -7.65 -9.68 10.86
CA MET A 218 -8.71 -8.78 10.40
C MET A 218 -10.10 -9.41 10.55
N ARG A 219 -10.25 -10.70 10.20
CA ARG A 219 -11.50 -11.44 10.42
C ARG A 219 -11.81 -11.57 11.92
N ALA A 220 -10.81 -11.90 12.73
CA ALA A 220 -10.97 -11.97 14.19
C ALA A 220 -11.34 -10.60 14.79
N LEU A 221 -10.71 -9.51 14.32
CA LEU A 221 -11.01 -8.15 14.74
C LEU A 221 -12.43 -7.75 14.36
N GLN A 222 -12.87 -8.05 13.13
CA GLN A 222 -14.24 -7.79 12.69
C GLN A 222 -15.27 -8.55 13.52
N ALA A 223 -15.01 -9.83 13.82
CA ALA A 223 -15.89 -10.63 14.67
C ALA A 223 -15.98 -10.08 16.11
N ARG A 224 -14.86 -9.61 16.67
CA ARG A 224 -14.79 -9.06 18.03
C ARG A 224 -15.27 -7.62 18.14
N ASN A 225 -15.35 -6.90 17.02
CA ASN A 225 -15.73 -5.47 17.01
C ASN A 225 -17.21 -5.26 17.33
N SER A 226 -18.10 -6.20 16.99
CA SER A 226 -19.51 -6.12 17.37
C SER A 226 -19.66 -6.14 18.89
N ASP A 227 -19.02 -7.11 19.53
CA ASP A 227 -19.16 -7.38 20.96
C ASP A 227 -18.51 -6.26 21.77
N ALA A 228 -17.33 -5.81 21.35
CA ALA A 228 -16.69 -4.63 21.93
C ALA A 228 -17.53 -3.37 21.74
N SER A 229 -18.18 -3.18 20.57
CA SER A 229 -19.04 -2.01 20.34
C SER A 229 -20.31 -2.04 21.18
N LYS A 230 -20.91 -3.22 21.39
CA LYS A 230 -22.07 -3.40 22.29
C LYS A 230 -21.68 -3.03 23.72
N GLN A 231 -20.57 -3.58 24.22
CA GLN A 231 -20.08 -3.27 25.56
C GLN A 231 -19.74 -1.77 25.72
N TRP A 232 -19.08 -1.15 24.73
CA TRP A 232 -18.84 0.30 24.75
C TRP A 232 -20.13 1.13 24.78
N GLN A 233 -21.17 0.71 24.05
CA GLN A 233 -22.46 1.39 24.05
C GLN A 233 -23.20 1.21 25.38
N GLU A 234 -23.15 0.04 25.99
CA GLU A 234 -23.73 -0.24 27.32
C GLU A 234 -23.06 0.63 28.39
N LEU A 235 -21.73 0.65 28.41
CA LEU A 235 -20.95 1.48 29.34
C LEU A 235 -21.23 2.98 29.11
N ALA A 236 -21.31 3.41 27.86
CA ALA A 236 -21.64 4.80 27.53
C ALA A 236 -23.06 5.15 27.97
N ARG A 237 -24.05 4.30 27.71
CA ARG A 237 -25.45 4.50 28.16
C ARG A 237 -25.53 4.60 29.68
N ALA A 238 -24.89 3.68 30.39
CA ALA A 238 -24.83 3.68 31.86
C ALA A 238 -24.17 4.95 32.41
N ALA A 239 -23.09 5.42 31.76
CA ALA A 239 -22.44 6.68 32.13
C ALA A 239 -23.36 7.89 31.88
N PHE A 240 -24.06 7.94 30.74
CA PHE A 240 -25.01 9.01 30.42
C PHE A 240 -26.25 9.00 31.31
N SER A 241 -26.67 7.84 31.83
CA SER A 241 -27.77 7.72 32.80
C SER A 241 -27.35 8.01 34.26
N GLY A 242 -26.08 8.38 34.50
CA GLY A 242 -25.57 8.66 35.85
C GLY A 242 -25.41 7.42 36.72
N THR A 243 -25.44 6.23 36.12
CA THR A 243 -25.22 4.96 36.80
C THR A 243 -23.72 4.77 37.02
N SER A 244 -23.31 4.31 38.22
CA SER A 244 -21.91 3.98 38.49
C SER A 244 -21.46 2.85 37.56
N VAL A 245 -20.49 3.13 36.70
CA VAL A 245 -19.93 2.17 35.74
C VAL A 245 -18.66 1.57 36.33
N ALA A 246 -18.62 0.24 36.45
CA ALA A 246 -17.41 -0.48 36.85
C ALA A 246 -16.42 -0.50 35.68
N THR A 247 -15.63 0.57 35.53
CA THR A 247 -14.64 0.72 34.45
C THR A 247 -13.61 -0.41 34.42
N ASP A 248 -13.39 -1.07 35.55
CA ASP A 248 -12.45 -2.19 35.71
C ASP A 248 -12.88 -3.43 34.90
N GLU A 249 -14.15 -3.54 34.50
CA GLU A 249 -14.62 -4.60 33.58
C GLU A 249 -14.05 -4.46 32.17
N ILE A 250 -13.59 -3.27 31.78
CA ILE A 250 -12.94 -3.05 30.48
C ILE A 250 -11.56 -3.70 30.48
N ASP A 251 -10.82 -3.61 31.59
CA ASP A 251 -9.44 -4.08 31.69
C ASP A 251 -9.32 -5.56 32.07
N ARG A 252 -10.43 -6.17 32.52
CA ARG A 252 -10.47 -7.59 32.88
C ARG A 252 -10.06 -8.48 31.70
N GLU A 253 -9.21 -9.45 31.97
CA GLU A 253 -8.77 -10.43 30.97
C GLU A 253 -9.98 -11.22 30.45
N GLY A 254 -10.16 -11.26 29.13
CA GLY A 254 -11.32 -11.87 28.48
C GLY A 254 -12.50 -10.95 28.20
N SER A 255 -12.50 -9.71 28.72
CA SER A 255 -13.51 -8.70 28.38
C SER A 255 -13.56 -8.45 26.86
N PRO A 256 -14.73 -8.36 26.22
CA PRO A 256 -14.84 -8.11 24.78
C PRO A 256 -14.01 -6.92 24.30
N VAL A 257 -13.99 -5.82 25.06
CA VAL A 257 -13.15 -4.65 24.76
C VAL A 257 -11.66 -4.97 24.90
N ASN A 258 -11.21 -5.60 25.98
CA ASN A 258 -9.79 -5.98 26.15
C ASN A 258 -9.32 -6.95 25.05
N VAL A 259 -10.15 -7.95 24.74
CA VAL A 259 -9.89 -8.93 23.67
C VAL A 259 -9.82 -8.26 22.30
N TYR A 260 -10.66 -7.26 22.05
CA TYR A 260 -10.56 -6.42 20.85
C TYR A 260 -9.27 -5.58 20.82
N LEU A 261 -8.94 -4.89 21.91
CA LEU A 261 -7.75 -4.03 22.03
C LEU A 261 -6.44 -4.81 21.90
N THR A 262 -6.33 -5.98 22.54
CA THR A 262 -5.17 -6.88 22.41
C THR A 262 -5.01 -7.40 20.99
N THR A 263 -6.11 -7.77 20.33
CA THR A 263 -6.10 -8.16 18.90
C THR A 263 -5.66 -7.00 18.01
N PHE A 264 -6.11 -5.79 18.33
CA PHE A 264 -5.74 -4.56 17.63
C PHE A 264 -4.26 -4.22 17.84
N GLN A 265 -3.73 -4.37 19.05
CA GLN A 265 -2.31 -4.18 19.36
C GLN A 265 -1.43 -5.20 18.64
N ALA A 266 -1.79 -6.50 18.68
CA ALA A 266 -1.06 -7.56 17.97
C ALA A 266 -0.92 -7.24 16.48
N ARG A 267 -1.97 -6.67 15.88
CA ARG A 267 -1.95 -6.19 14.49
C ARG A 267 -0.97 -5.03 14.28
N PHE A 268 -0.87 -4.09 15.19
CA PHE A 268 0.11 -2.99 15.11
C PHE A 268 1.54 -3.51 15.23
N ILE A 269 1.78 -4.45 16.15
CA ILE A 269 3.09 -5.09 16.30
C ILE A 269 3.48 -5.81 15.01
N ASP A 270 2.56 -6.51 14.36
CA ASP A 270 2.83 -7.16 13.06
C ASP A 270 3.18 -6.16 11.94
N VAL A 271 2.53 -4.98 11.92
CA VAL A 271 2.88 -3.91 10.98
C VAL A 271 4.29 -3.39 11.25
N GLU A 272 4.63 -3.12 12.51
CA GLU A 272 5.96 -2.60 12.86
C GLU A 272 7.06 -3.63 12.60
N ASN A 273 6.80 -4.91 12.92
CA ASN A 273 7.69 -6.02 12.58
C ASN A 273 7.94 -6.13 11.07
N SER A 274 6.96 -5.76 10.23
CA SER A 274 7.12 -5.72 8.77
C SER A 274 8.12 -4.64 8.35
N HIS A 275 7.96 -3.44 8.91
CA HIS A 275 8.87 -2.33 8.66
C HIS A 275 10.28 -2.61 9.18
N LEU A 276 10.39 -3.20 10.37
CA LEU A 276 11.66 -3.61 10.96
C LEU A 276 12.37 -4.63 10.07
N THR A 277 11.66 -5.66 9.59
CA THR A 277 12.24 -6.68 8.70
C THR A 277 12.82 -6.05 7.43
N ALA A 278 12.07 -5.13 6.79
CA ALA A 278 12.56 -4.43 5.60
C ALA A 278 13.82 -3.60 5.91
N ARG A 279 13.82 -2.84 7.03
CA ARG A 279 14.98 -2.04 7.46
C ARG A 279 16.21 -2.90 7.77
N VAL A 280 16.04 -3.97 8.54
CA VAL A 280 17.13 -4.91 8.86
C VAL A 280 17.68 -5.53 7.59
N THR A 281 16.82 -5.94 6.65
CA THR A 281 17.27 -6.49 5.36
C THR A 281 18.08 -5.46 4.57
N THR A 282 17.63 -4.20 4.49
CA THR A 282 18.41 -3.11 3.87
C THR A 282 19.77 -2.96 4.52
N VAL A 283 19.85 -2.92 5.86
CA VAL A 283 21.12 -2.77 6.58
C VAL A 283 22.06 -3.94 6.30
N VAL A 284 21.56 -5.17 6.33
CA VAL A 284 22.35 -6.37 6.00
C VAL A 284 22.90 -6.28 4.57
N LEU A 285 22.08 -5.89 3.59
CA LEU A 285 22.54 -5.72 2.21
C LEU A 285 23.58 -4.61 2.07
N LEU A 286 23.42 -3.49 2.77
CA LEU A 286 24.41 -2.42 2.79
C LEU A 286 25.74 -2.90 3.39
N LEU A 287 25.70 -3.64 4.50
CA LEU A 287 26.90 -4.23 5.10
C LEU A 287 27.59 -5.23 4.17
N LEU A 288 26.84 -6.14 3.54
CA LEU A 288 27.38 -7.08 2.56
C LEU A 288 28.02 -6.36 1.37
N THR A 289 27.38 -5.29 0.89
CA THR A 289 27.91 -4.47 -0.20
C THR A 289 29.18 -3.73 0.22
N LEU A 290 29.21 -3.15 1.42
CA LEU A 290 30.41 -2.52 1.96
C LEU A 290 31.57 -3.52 2.13
N ILE A 291 31.31 -4.74 2.57
CA ILE A 291 32.36 -5.76 2.72
C ILE A 291 32.89 -6.19 1.35
N THR A 292 32.00 -6.48 0.41
CA THR A 292 32.38 -7.01 -0.91
C THR A 292 32.95 -5.94 -1.84
N PHE A 293 32.22 -4.84 -2.04
CA PHE A 293 32.62 -3.75 -2.94
C PHE A 293 33.58 -2.79 -2.26
N GLY A 294 33.46 -2.57 -0.94
CA GLY A 294 34.40 -1.72 -0.21
C GLY A 294 35.78 -2.35 -0.08
N GLY A 295 35.87 -3.68 0.10
CA GLY A 295 37.15 -4.39 0.03
C GLY A 295 37.83 -4.22 -1.34
N ALA A 296 37.08 -4.44 -2.43
CA ALA A 296 37.57 -4.23 -3.79
C ALA A 296 37.98 -2.77 -4.05
N ALA A 297 37.21 -1.79 -3.54
CA ALA A 297 37.52 -0.37 -3.69
C ALA A 297 38.80 0.04 -2.94
N LEU A 298 39.00 -0.47 -1.72
CA LEU A 298 40.21 -0.24 -0.94
C LEU A 298 41.47 -0.83 -1.61
N ASN A 299 41.30 -1.94 -2.33
CA ASN A 299 42.38 -2.57 -3.09
C ASN A 299 42.61 -1.94 -4.48
N GLY A 300 41.81 -0.94 -4.86
CA GLY A 300 41.87 -0.30 -6.18
C GLY A 300 41.32 -1.15 -7.33
N GLU A 301 40.68 -2.28 -7.03
CA GLU A 301 40.04 -3.16 -8.02
C GLU A 301 38.70 -2.61 -8.52
N LEU A 302 38.07 -1.74 -7.71
CA LEU A 302 36.80 -1.10 -8.01
C LEU A 302 36.88 0.42 -7.81
N PRO A 303 36.40 1.24 -8.76
CA PRO A 303 36.29 2.69 -8.56
C PRO A 303 35.34 3.03 -7.39
N TRP A 304 35.71 4.02 -6.58
CA TRP A 304 34.83 4.58 -5.54
C TRP A 304 33.43 5.03 -6.06
N PRO A 305 33.32 5.63 -7.25
CA PRO A 305 32.03 5.93 -7.88
C PRO A 305 31.07 4.75 -7.95
N ASP A 306 31.57 3.56 -8.27
CA ASP A 306 30.78 2.34 -8.39
C ASP A 306 30.20 1.94 -7.02
N LEU A 307 31.02 2.00 -5.97
CA LEU A 307 30.58 1.71 -4.59
C LEU A 307 29.51 2.72 -4.12
N VAL A 308 29.74 4.02 -4.31
CA VAL A 308 28.78 5.06 -3.88
C VAL A 308 27.45 4.89 -4.62
N ALA A 309 27.50 4.68 -5.93
CA ALA A 309 26.31 4.45 -6.74
C ALA A 309 25.56 3.18 -6.30
N ALA A 310 26.28 2.11 -5.98
CA ALA A 310 25.73 0.86 -5.46
C ALA A 310 24.97 1.06 -4.14
N LEU A 311 25.56 1.77 -3.18
CA LEU A 311 24.93 2.04 -1.89
C LEU A 311 23.63 2.84 -2.05
N ILE A 312 23.64 3.89 -2.88
CA ILE A 312 22.44 4.70 -3.15
C ILE A 312 21.37 3.85 -3.83
N ALA A 313 21.74 3.05 -4.83
CA ALA A 313 20.80 2.18 -5.53
C ALA A 313 20.15 1.15 -4.60
N ILE A 314 20.90 0.58 -3.64
CA ILE A 314 20.35 -0.33 -2.62
C ILE A 314 19.31 0.37 -1.75
N VAL A 315 19.65 1.53 -1.18
CA VAL A 315 18.73 2.27 -0.33
C VAL A 315 17.43 2.61 -1.07
N MET A 316 17.55 3.11 -2.30
CA MET A 316 16.40 3.50 -3.11
C MET A 316 15.54 2.30 -3.52
N THR A 317 16.16 1.20 -3.94
CA THR A 317 15.46 -0.03 -4.34
C THR A 317 14.73 -0.66 -3.16
N MET A 318 15.40 -0.82 -2.01
CA MET A 318 14.79 -1.42 -0.82
C MET A 318 13.69 -0.56 -0.21
N THR A 319 13.86 0.77 -0.20
CA THR A 319 12.80 1.69 0.24
C THR A 319 11.57 1.56 -0.64
N SER A 320 11.77 1.49 -1.96
CA SER A 320 10.67 1.31 -2.93
C SER A 320 9.98 -0.04 -2.74
N LEU A 321 10.76 -1.11 -2.56
CA LEU A 321 10.23 -2.44 -2.31
C LEU A 321 9.42 -2.52 -1.00
N ALA A 322 9.85 -1.86 0.08
CA ALA A 322 9.10 -1.82 1.33
C ALA A 322 7.72 -1.19 1.15
N VAL A 323 7.61 -0.16 0.30
CA VAL A 323 6.32 0.46 -0.07
C VAL A 323 5.44 -0.51 -0.87
N LEU A 324 6.02 -1.24 -1.82
CA LEU A 324 5.31 -2.27 -2.60
C LEU A 324 4.79 -3.40 -1.72
N ALA A 325 5.65 -3.93 -0.85
CA ALA A 325 5.32 -4.97 0.11
C ALA A 325 4.19 -4.52 1.07
N GLY A 326 4.28 -3.28 1.57
CA GLY A 326 3.22 -2.68 2.38
C GLY A 326 1.89 -2.56 1.63
N THR A 327 1.94 -2.27 0.32
CA THR A 327 0.73 -2.21 -0.51
C THR A 327 0.10 -3.59 -0.70
N LEU A 328 0.91 -4.62 -0.97
CA LEU A 328 0.44 -6.01 -1.04
C LEU A 328 -0.21 -6.45 0.27
N ALA A 329 0.39 -6.10 1.42
CA ALA A 329 -0.19 -6.39 2.73
C ALA A 329 -1.53 -5.67 2.95
N VAL A 330 -1.67 -4.42 2.49
CA VAL A 330 -2.94 -3.67 2.51
C VAL A 330 -4.00 -4.38 1.66
N PHE A 331 -3.68 -4.82 0.45
CA PHE A 331 -4.61 -5.62 -0.37
C PHE A 331 -5.08 -6.89 0.32
N GLY A 332 -4.12 -7.63 0.92
CA GLY A 332 -4.39 -8.82 1.73
C GLY A 332 -5.38 -8.58 2.89
N ARG A 333 -5.43 -7.36 3.42
CA ARG A 333 -6.28 -6.99 4.55
C ARG A 333 -7.69 -6.55 4.15
N PHE A 334 -7.83 -5.90 3.00
CA PHE A 334 -9.05 -5.19 2.66
C PHE A 334 -9.87 -5.85 1.54
N TYR A 335 -9.43 -6.99 1.00
CA TYR A 335 -10.26 -7.75 0.06
C TYR A 335 -11.65 -8.13 0.59
N PRO A 336 -11.88 -8.45 1.89
CA PRO A 336 -13.24 -8.75 2.37
C PRO A 336 -14.17 -7.54 2.30
N GLU A 337 -13.61 -6.33 2.41
CA GLU A 337 -14.38 -5.09 2.28
C GLU A 337 -14.79 -4.85 0.82
N ILE A 338 -13.93 -5.25 -0.14
CA ILE A 338 -14.26 -5.18 -1.57
C ILE A 338 -15.42 -6.12 -1.88
N ASP A 339 -15.36 -7.33 -1.32
CA ASP A 339 -16.40 -8.33 -1.49
C ASP A 339 -17.73 -7.88 -0.88
N ARG A 340 -17.73 -7.36 0.37
CA ARG A 340 -18.92 -6.78 1.00
C ARG A 340 -19.51 -5.62 0.21
N TYR A 341 -18.66 -4.70 -0.28
CA TYR A 341 -19.12 -3.59 -1.12
C TYR A 341 -19.80 -4.09 -2.40
N ARG A 342 -19.16 -5.04 -3.09
CA ARG A 342 -19.69 -5.61 -4.34
C ARG A 342 -20.96 -6.43 -4.11
N GLY A 343 -21.01 -7.17 -3.01
CA GLY A 343 -22.18 -7.96 -2.60
C GLY A 343 -23.40 -7.07 -2.36
N LEU A 344 -23.24 -5.99 -1.59
CA LEU A 344 -24.32 -5.03 -1.36
C LEU A 344 -24.73 -4.30 -2.64
N LEU A 345 -23.77 -3.83 -3.43
CA LEU A 345 -24.10 -3.16 -4.69
C LEU A 345 -24.88 -4.07 -5.64
N LYS A 346 -24.47 -5.35 -5.71
CA LYS A 346 -25.15 -6.36 -6.50
C LYS A 346 -26.55 -6.65 -5.97
N SER A 347 -26.71 -6.85 -4.65
CA SER A 347 -28.02 -7.13 -4.07
C SER A 347 -29.00 -5.99 -4.28
N LEU A 348 -28.55 -4.73 -4.20
CA LEU A 348 -29.36 -3.56 -4.50
C LEU A 348 -29.74 -3.47 -6.00
N THR A 349 -28.83 -3.83 -6.90
CA THR A 349 -29.06 -3.74 -8.36
C THR A 349 -29.94 -4.88 -8.88
N ASP A 350 -29.73 -6.10 -8.36
CA ASP A 350 -30.38 -7.34 -8.82
C ASP A 350 -31.69 -7.64 -8.08
N ALA A 351 -32.05 -6.89 -7.03
CA ALA A 351 -33.30 -7.09 -6.30
C ALA A 351 -34.48 -7.05 -7.27
N ARG A 352 -35.10 -8.20 -7.54
CA ARG A 352 -36.32 -8.31 -8.37
C ARG A 352 -37.61 -8.35 -7.53
N ASN A 353 -37.50 -8.64 -6.22
CA ASN A 353 -38.57 -8.63 -5.22
C ASN A 353 -37.95 -8.74 -3.80
N HIS A 354 -38.70 -8.33 -2.77
CA HIS A 354 -38.24 -8.23 -1.37
C HIS A 354 -37.71 -9.58 -0.81
N GLU A 355 -38.42 -10.69 -1.07
CA GLU A 355 -38.02 -12.04 -0.63
C GLU A 355 -36.67 -12.51 -1.25
N HIS A 356 -36.36 -12.06 -2.47
CA HIS A 356 -35.12 -12.43 -3.15
C HIS A 356 -33.91 -11.67 -2.59
N TYR A 357 -34.12 -10.45 -2.09
CA TYR A 357 -33.08 -9.67 -1.40
C TYR A 357 -32.75 -10.27 -0.03
N GLU A 358 -33.74 -10.73 0.73
CA GLU A 358 -33.54 -11.43 2.00
C GLU A 358 -32.83 -12.78 1.81
N GLN A 359 -33.22 -13.57 0.80
CA GLN A 359 -32.53 -14.82 0.45
C GLN A 359 -31.09 -14.59 -0.04
N MET A 360 -30.83 -13.55 -0.84
CA MET A 360 -29.47 -13.19 -1.26
C MET A 360 -28.60 -12.78 -0.08
N ASN A 361 -29.11 -11.97 0.86
CA ASN A 361 -28.37 -11.62 2.07
C ASN A 361 -28.04 -12.84 2.93
N ALA A 362 -29.01 -13.74 3.14
CA ALA A 362 -28.78 -15.00 3.88
C ALA A 362 -27.71 -15.89 3.21
N SER A 363 -27.68 -15.97 1.87
CA SER A 363 -26.75 -16.83 1.12
C SER A 363 -25.31 -16.30 1.02
N VAL A 364 -25.09 -14.99 1.14
CA VAL A 364 -23.75 -14.37 1.09
C VAL A 364 -23.02 -14.48 2.45
N GLY A 365 -23.62 -15.14 3.44
CA GLY A 365 -23.08 -15.16 4.81
C GLY A 365 -23.17 -13.78 5.47
N ILE A 366 -24.14 -12.97 5.03
CA ILE A 366 -24.54 -11.72 5.68
C ILE A 366 -25.54 -12.13 6.75
N SER A 367 -25.00 -12.67 7.85
CA SER A 367 -25.80 -13.04 9.01
C SER A 367 -26.36 -11.76 9.62
N SER A 368 -27.65 -11.53 9.39
CA SER A 368 -28.52 -10.78 10.30
C SER A 368 -28.57 -11.54 11.63
N GLY A 369 -27.48 -11.51 12.39
CA GLY A 369 -27.45 -12.02 13.75
C GLY A 369 -28.15 -11.02 14.66
N ASP A 370 -29.38 -11.37 15.01
CA ASP A 370 -30.13 -10.99 16.21
C ASP A 370 -30.09 -9.50 16.59
N PHE A 371 -31.02 -8.75 15.99
CA PHE A 371 -31.73 -7.70 16.71
C PHE A 371 -33.19 -8.10 16.68
N GLU A 372 -33.61 -8.83 17.71
CA GLU A 372 -35.01 -8.87 18.12
C GLU A 372 -35.50 -7.44 18.34
N ASP A 373 -36.76 -7.23 17.99
CA ASP A 373 -37.50 -5.98 18.09
C ASP A 373 -37.40 -5.36 19.49
N ASP A 374 -36.59 -4.31 19.64
CA ASP A 374 -36.81 -3.29 20.66
C ASP A 374 -37.65 -2.18 20.02
N GLU A 375 -38.97 -2.27 20.21
CA GLU A 375 -39.91 -1.18 19.99
C GLU A 375 -39.44 0.08 20.75
N TYR A 376 -39.24 1.18 20.01
CA TYR A 376 -39.27 2.54 20.53
C TYR A 376 -40.21 3.40 19.71
#